data_AF-A0A6A6KM11-F1
#
_entry.id   AF-A0A6A6KM11-F1
#
_cell.length_a   1.000
_cell.length_b   1.000
_cell.length_c   1.000
_cell.angle_alpha   90.00
_cell.angle_beta   90.00
_cell.angle_gamma   90.00
#
_symmetry.space_group_name_H-M   'P 1'
#
loop_
_entity.id
_entity.type
_entity.pdbx_description
1 polymer ?
#
loop_
_entity_poly.entity_id
_entity_poly.type
_entity_poly.pdbx_seq_one_letter_code
_entity_poly.pdbx_strand_id
1 'polypeptide(L)'
;MRRISEKVSPIGEIGERLLCYAFQQYSDKKQADYLKQESGRNFATAFEGFYEIFPYGMIAHFTANSAILEAKPHDAEQTTLKLTGIKWREEDSDSVPLRKFDETRRQLQDFAGSLGIRLHVEEMELQDLASEMKRKTKRGGKREWLAFNCMWALPHMGKRRSRRQVMEFLAVAKDLLADSASNNRGIVTLGDGGDCQTLKNCHGFGSFFESYMERYQALLESIELNFPVRLVEARLSMECLFIAPYVSSVTVMQTWEEIKEGSCDFMKGLGFEG
;
A
#
# COMPACT_ATOMS: atom_id res chain seq x y z
N MET A 1 28.94 -0.32 1.89
CA MET A 1 27.91 -0.44 0.84
C MET A 1 28.47 -0.92 -0.50
N ARG A 2 29.35 -0.18 -1.20
CA ARG A 2 29.88 -0.62 -2.53
C ARG A 2 30.54 -2.02 -2.53
N ARG A 3 31.33 -2.36 -1.52
CA ARG A 3 31.93 -3.71 -1.39
C ARG A 3 30.90 -4.84 -1.21
N ILE A 4 29.71 -4.52 -0.69
CA ILE A 4 28.62 -5.49 -0.54
C ILE A 4 27.93 -5.66 -1.90
N SER A 5 27.62 -4.55 -2.60
CA SER A 5 26.99 -4.61 -3.92
C SER A 5 27.83 -5.35 -4.98
N GLU A 6 29.15 -5.37 -4.83
CA GLU A 6 30.06 -6.15 -5.69
C GLU A 6 30.07 -7.67 -5.41
N LYS A 7 29.52 -8.11 -4.28
CA LYS A 7 29.59 -9.51 -3.81
C LYS A 7 28.24 -10.23 -3.76
N VAL A 8 27.14 -9.53 -4.00
CA VAL A 8 25.78 -10.05 -3.87
C VAL A 8 25.15 -10.26 -5.23
N SER A 9 24.26 -11.24 -5.33
CA SER A 9 23.62 -11.63 -6.59
C SER A 9 22.11 -11.79 -6.42
N PRO A 10 21.29 -11.33 -7.38
CA PRO A 10 19.84 -11.54 -7.35
C PRO A 10 19.43 -13.00 -7.67
N ILE A 11 20.38 -13.81 -8.14
CA ILE A 11 20.19 -15.26 -8.37
C ILE A 11 20.95 -16.12 -7.37
N GLY A 12 21.50 -15.51 -6.31
CA GLY A 12 22.18 -16.20 -5.21
C GLY A 12 21.22 -16.77 -4.17
N GLU A 13 21.77 -17.14 -3.01
CA GLU A 13 20.96 -17.56 -1.86
C GLU A 13 20.09 -16.40 -1.32
N ILE A 14 19.10 -16.74 -0.50
CA ILE A 14 18.14 -15.77 0.08
C ILE A 14 18.84 -14.56 0.71
N GLY A 15 19.90 -14.79 1.51
CA GLY A 15 20.64 -13.72 2.15
C GLY A 15 21.36 -12.80 1.16
N GLU A 16 21.94 -13.36 0.09
CA GLU A 16 22.59 -12.59 -0.97
C GLU A 16 21.57 -11.75 -1.73
N ARG A 17 20.40 -12.33 -2.04
CA ARG A 17 19.28 -11.64 -2.71
C ARG A 17 18.77 -10.47 -1.88
N LEU A 18 18.55 -10.69 -0.59
CA LEU A 18 18.08 -9.64 0.32
C LEU A 18 19.05 -8.45 0.35
N LEU A 19 20.35 -8.73 0.48
CA LEU A 19 21.39 -7.70 0.44
C LEU A 19 21.53 -7.05 -0.94
N CYS A 20 21.31 -7.81 -2.02
CA CYS A 20 21.29 -7.31 -3.39
C CYS A 20 20.22 -6.23 -3.54
N TYR A 21 18.99 -6.50 -3.13
CA TYR A 21 17.90 -5.52 -3.17
C TYR A 21 18.12 -4.35 -2.20
N ALA A 22 18.64 -4.62 -1.00
CA ALA A 22 18.91 -3.57 -0.01
C ALA A 22 19.94 -2.54 -0.50
N PHE A 23 20.94 -2.98 -1.27
CA PHE A 23 22.04 -2.14 -1.74
C PHE A 23 22.03 -1.90 -3.25
N GLN A 24 20.93 -2.20 -3.94
CA GLN A 24 20.78 -2.07 -5.39
C GLN A 24 21.07 -0.65 -5.90
N GLN A 25 20.80 0.39 -5.12
CA GLN A 25 21.13 1.77 -5.50
C GLN A 25 22.65 2.04 -5.62
N TYR A 26 23.49 1.14 -5.08
CA TYR A 26 24.95 1.22 -5.13
C TYR A 26 25.56 0.20 -6.11
N SER A 27 24.75 -0.55 -6.86
CA SER A 27 25.20 -1.48 -7.91
C SER A 27 25.21 -0.81 -9.29
N ASP A 28 25.46 -1.58 -10.35
CA ASP A 28 25.36 -1.07 -11.73
C ASP A 28 23.94 -0.53 -12.00
N LYS A 29 23.86 0.79 -12.17
CA LYS A 29 22.61 1.50 -12.38
C LYS A 29 21.86 1.02 -13.63
N LYS A 30 22.58 0.65 -14.70
CA LYS A 30 21.94 0.19 -15.94
C LYS A 30 21.20 -1.13 -15.73
N GLN A 31 21.80 -2.06 -15.00
CA GLN A 31 21.20 -3.36 -14.73
C GLN A 31 20.01 -3.23 -13.78
N ALA A 32 20.14 -2.39 -12.74
CA ALA A 32 19.05 -2.12 -11.81
C ALA A 32 17.83 -1.48 -12.51
N ASP A 33 18.08 -0.48 -13.36
CA ASP A 33 17.03 0.19 -14.13
C ASP A 33 16.36 -0.76 -15.12
N TYR A 34 17.13 -1.63 -15.78
CA TYR A 34 16.61 -2.65 -16.69
C TYR A 34 15.68 -3.65 -15.98
N LEU A 35 16.12 -4.22 -14.86
CA LEU A 35 15.30 -5.16 -14.08
C LEU A 35 14.01 -4.51 -13.59
N LYS A 36 14.09 -3.27 -13.08
CA LYS A 36 12.92 -2.51 -12.64
C LYS A 36 11.94 -2.28 -13.79
N GLN A 37 12.44 -1.90 -14.97
CA GLN A 37 11.62 -1.67 -16.15
C GLN A 37 10.93 -2.94 -16.64
N GLU A 38 11.69 -4.02 -16.82
CA GLU A 38 11.14 -5.30 -17.31
C GLU A 38 10.18 -5.94 -16.32
N SER A 39 10.46 -5.84 -15.01
CA SER A 39 9.52 -6.28 -13.98
C SER A 39 8.23 -5.45 -14.05
N GLY A 40 8.34 -4.12 -14.22
CA GLY A 40 7.20 -3.21 -14.34
C GLY A 40 6.28 -3.56 -15.51
N ARG A 41 6.82 -4.04 -16.64
CA ARG A 41 6.02 -4.50 -17.80
C ARG A 41 5.17 -5.74 -17.48
N ASN A 42 5.62 -6.55 -16.52
CA ASN A 42 4.94 -7.77 -16.09
C ASN A 42 4.12 -7.56 -14.80
N PHE A 43 3.89 -6.31 -14.38
CA PHE A 43 3.26 -6.03 -13.10
C PHE A 43 1.90 -6.71 -12.93
N ALA A 44 1.01 -6.64 -13.93
CA ALA A 44 -0.33 -7.22 -13.81
C ALA A 44 -0.29 -8.73 -13.51
N THR A 45 0.52 -9.48 -14.27
CA THR A 45 0.70 -10.91 -14.08
C THR A 45 1.42 -11.24 -12.76
N ALA A 46 2.44 -10.45 -12.39
CA ALA A 46 3.12 -10.64 -11.11
C ALA A 46 2.21 -10.33 -9.92
N PHE A 47 1.34 -9.32 -10.03
CA PHE A 47 0.36 -8.94 -9.03
C PHE A 47 -0.71 -10.03 -8.86
N GLU A 48 -1.23 -10.59 -9.96
CA GLU A 48 -2.14 -11.74 -9.92
C GLU A 48 -1.47 -12.94 -9.24
N GLY A 49 -0.26 -13.31 -9.67
CA GLY A 49 0.52 -14.38 -9.04
C GLY A 49 0.81 -14.12 -7.56
N PHE A 50 1.02 -12.86 -7.16
CA PHE A 50 1.21 -12.50 -5.75
C PHE A 50 -0.05 -12.84 -4.93
N TYR A 51 -1.25 -12.57 -5.46
CA TYR A 51 -2.51 -12.90 -4.81
C TYR A 51 -2.82 -14.41 -4.80
N GLU A 52 -2.33 -15.17 -5.78
CA GLU A 52 -2.44 -16.63 -5.77
C GLU A 52 -1.52 -17.27 -4.73
N ILE A 53 -0.33 -16.71 -4.54
CA ILE A 53 0.68 -17.25 -3.63
C ILE A 53 0.44 -16.79 -2.18
N PHE A 54 0.07 -15.52 -1.99
CA PHE A 54 0.04 -14.89 -0.67
C PHE A 54 -1.36 -14.43 -0.25
N PRO A 55 -1.78 -14.76 0.98
CA PRO A 55 -3.07 -14.31 1.49
C PRO A 55 -3.06 -12.86 2.02
N TYR A 56 -1.92 -12.16 2.04
CA TYR A 56 -1.79 -10.84 2.68
C TYR A 56 -2.81 -9.82 2.16
N GLY A 57 -2.89 -9.66 0.83
CA GLY A 57 -3.82 -8.72 0.21
C GLY A 57 -5.27 -9.15 0.41
N MET A 58 -5.56 -10.44 0.23
CA MET A 58 -6.91 -10.99 0.40
C MET A 58 -7.44 -10.80 1.81
N ILE A 59 -6.68 -11.17 2.84
CA ILE A 59 -7.09 -11.00 4.24
C ILE A 59 -7.33 -9.52 4.54
N ALA A 60 -6.41 -8.66 4.13
CA ALA A 60 -6.49 -7.25 4.47
C ALA A 60 -7.70 -6.56 3.79
N HIS A 61 -7.96 -6.87 2.50
CA HIS A 61 -9.15 -6.39 1.81
C HIS A 61 -10.44 -6.99 2.36
N PHE A 62 -10.46 -8.28 2.67
CA PHE A 62 -11.63 -8.95 3.25
C PHE A 62 -12.02 -8.33 4.59
N THR A 63 -11.04 -8.14 5.49
CA THR A 63 -11.26 -7.51 6.80
C THR A 63 -11.80 -6.08 6.65
N ALA A 64 -11.19 -5.27 5.79
CA ALA A 64 -11.65 -3.90 5.55
C ALA A 64 -13.08 -3.86 4.98
N ASN A 65 -13.36 -4.69 3.97
CA ASN A 65 -14.68 -4.75 3.35
C ASN A 65 -15.75 -5.25 4.33
N SER A 66 -15.43 -6.23 5.16
CA SER A 66 -16.35 -6.75 6.18
C SER A 66 -16.70 -5.68 7.20
N ALA A 67 -15.70 -4.97 7.74
CA ALA A 67 -15.92 -3.85 8.66
C ALA A 67 -16.76 -2.72 8.04
N ILE A 68 -16.52 -2.40 6.75
CA ILE A 68 -17.31 -1.41 6.02
C ILE A 68 -18.77 -1.85 5.86
N LEU A 69 -19.01 -3.12 5.53
CA LEU A 69 -20.35 -3.67 5.36
C LEU A 69 -21.12 -3.74 6.69
N GLU A 70 -20.44 -4.09 7.78
CA GLU A 70 -21.02 -4.15 9.12
C GLU A 70 -21.36 -2.77 9.69
N ALA A 71 -20.52 -1.76 9.44
CA ALA A 71 -20.74 -0.39 9.90
C ALA A 71 -21.78 0.39 9.05
N LYS A 72 -22.15 -0.14 7.89
CA LYS A 72 -23.11 0.50 6.98
C LYS A 72 -24.54 0.44 7.59
N PRO A 73 -25.31 1.55 7.56
CA PRO A 73 -26.70 1.56 8.01
C PRO A 73 -27.60 0.61 7.20
N HIS A 74 -28.45 -0.16 7.89
CA HIS A 74 -29.38 -1.13 7.28
C HIS A 74 -30.48 -0.50 6.41
N ASP A 75 -30.83 0.76 6.66
CA ASP A 75 -31.85 1.54 5.96
C ASP A 75 -31.35 2.26 4.69
N ALA A 76 -30.06 2.16 4.38
CA ALA A 76 -29.49 2.73 3.17
C ALA A 76 -29.83 1.86 1.94
N GLU A 77 -30.98 2.15 1.31
CA GLU A 77 -31.33 1.66 -0.03
C GLU A 77 -30.20 2.03 -1.01
N GLN A 78 -29.45 1.02 -1.43
CA GLN A 78 -28.15 1.22 -2.07
C GLN A 78 -28.30 1.31 -3.59
N THR A 79 -28.77 2.46 -4.09
CA THR A 79 -28.89 2.65 -5.56
C THR A 79 -27.62 3.21 -6.21
N THR A 80 -26.65 3.70 -5.43
CA THR A 80 -25.43 4.35 -5.96
C THR A 80 -24.23 4.16 -5.03
N LEU A 81 -23.11 3.67 -5.56
CA LEU A 81 -21.81 3.59 -4.89
C LEU A 81 -20.84 4.58 -5.57
N LYS A 82 -20.08 5.35 -4.78
CA LYS A 82 -19.03 6.25 -5.27
C LYS A 82 -17.69 5.79 -4.71
N LEU A 83 -16.76 5.45 -5.59
CA LEU A 83 -15.37 5.11 -5.24
C LEU A 83 -14.46 6.24 -5.71
N THR A 84 -13.74 6.84 -4.77
CA THR A 84 -12.80 7.92 -5.03
C THR A 84 -11.38 7.45 -4.70
N GLY A 85 -10.53 7.33 -5.71
CA GLY A 85 -9.10 7.10 -5.55
C GLY A 85 -8.39 8.39 -5.18
N ILE A 86 -7.53 8.36 -4.16
CA ILE A 86 -6.73 9.53 -3.76
C ILE A 86 -5.42 9.56 -4.53
N LYS A 87 -5.25 10.61 -5.32
CA LYS A 87 -4.01 10.92 -6.03
C LYS A 87 -3.13 11.82 -5.19
N TRP A 88 -1.82 11.60 -5.30
CA TRP A 88 -0.80 12.45 -4.70
C TRP A 88 0.11 13.00 -5.81
N ARG A 89 0.50 14.29 -5.73
CA ARG A 89 1.31 14.96 -6.76
C ARG A 89 2.74 14.44 -6.86
N GLU A 90 3.29 13.90 -5.77
CA GLU A 90 4.68 13.40 -5.64
C GLU A 90 4.85 11.98 -6.23
N GLU A 91 4.18 11.65 -7.34
CA GLU A 91 4.51 10.41 -8.06
C GLU A 91 5.69 10.67 -8.96
N ASP A 92 6.89 10.27 -8.50
CA ASP A 92 8.10 10.24 -9.33
C ASP A 92 7.77 9.58 -10.67
N SER A 93 8.00 10.37 -11.72
CA SER A 93 7.79 10.06 -13.15
C SER A 93 8.55 8.83 -13.66
N ASP A 94 9.33 8.16 -12.81
CA ASP A 94 10.24 7.06 -13.14
C ASP A 94 9.65 5.66 -12.86
N SER A 95 8.41 5.57 -12.37
CA SER A 95 7.71 4.29 -12.22
C SER A 95 6.78 4.04 -13.40
N VAL A 96 6.97 2.91 -14.10
CA VAL A 96 6.03 2.42 -15.12
C VAL A 96 4.63 2.42 -14.46
N PRO A 97 3.61 3.08 -15.04
CA PRO A 97 2.29 3.14 -14.43
C PRO A 97 1.79 1.73 -14.15
N LEU A 98 1.75 1.39 -12.87
CA LEU A 98 1.54 0.03 -12.34
C LEU A 98 0.22 -0.59 -12.84
N ARG A 99 -0.78 0.25 -13.12
CA ARG A 99 -2.02 -0.08 -13.86
C ARG A 99 -2.64 1.24 -14.33
N LYS A 100 -3.20 1.31 -15.54
CA LYS A 100 -3.87 2.54 -15.99
C LYS A 100 -5.19 2.69 -15.25
N PHE A 101 -5.35 3.78 -14.51
CA PHE A 101 -6.57 4.08 -13.76
C PHE A 101 -7.84 3.90 -14.59
N ASP A 102 -7.82 4.36 -15.85
CA ASP A 102 -8.97 4.25 -16.76
C ASP A 102 -9.34 2.81 -17.14
N GLU A 103 -8.37 1.89 -17.19
CA GLU A 103 -8.65 0.47 -17.43
C GLU A 103 -9.33 -0.16 -16.21
N THR A 104 -8.78 0.08 -15.00
CA THR A 104 -9.39 -0.38 -13.74
C THR A 104 -10.78 0.20 -13.54
N ARG A 105 -10.96 1.49 -13.81
CA ARG A 105 -12.25 2.19 -13.76
C ARG A 105 -13.28 1.51 -14.65
N ARG A 106 -12.94 1.26 -15.92
CA ARG A 106 -13.84 0.58 -16.86
C ARG A 106 -14.23 -0.80 -16.36
N GLN A 107 -13.25 -1.62 -15.97
CA GLN A 107 -13.50 -2.98 -15.45
C GLN A 107 -14.44 -2.98 -14.23
N LEU A 108 -14.23 -2.06 -13.28
CA LEU A 108 -15.10 -1.94 -12.11
C LEU A 108 -16.52 -1.51 -12.49
N GLN A 109 -16.67 -0.55 -13.39
CA GLN A 109 -17.98 -0.05 -13.82
C GLN A 109 -18.76 -1.09 -14.63
N ASP A 110 -18.09 -1.82 -15.53
CA ASP A 110 -18.69 -2.91 -16.30
C ASP A 110 -19.19 -4.04 -15.38
N PHE A 111 -18.35 -4.44 -14.42
CA PHE A 111 -18.72 -5.45 -13.42
C PHE A 111 -19.89 -5.00 -12.55
N ALA A 112 -19.86 -3.77 -12.02
CA ALA A 112 -20.97 -3.22 -11.24
C ALA A 112 -22.28 -3.14 -12.06
N GLY A 113 -22.18 -2.75 -13.34
CA GLY A 113 -23.31 -2.74 -14.28
C GLY A 113 -23.93 -4.12 -14.46
N SER A 114 -23.11 -5.17 -14.54
CA SER A 114 -23.59 -6.56 -14.61
C SER A 114 -24.37 -7.00 -13.37
N LEU A 115 -24.13 -6.37 -12.22
CA LEU A 115 -24.83 -6.62 -10.95
C LEU A 115 -26.01 -5.67 -10.71
N GLY A 116 -26.29 -4.75 -11.64
CA GLY A 116 -27.31 -3.71 -11.48
C GLY A 116 -26.94 -2.61 -10.47
N ILE A 117 -25.66 -2.51 -10.10
CA ILE A 117 -25.15 -1.50 -9.16
C ILE A 117 -24.67 -0.27 -9.92
N ARG A 118 -25.15 0.91 -9.53
CA ARG A 118 -24.72 2.18 -10.12
C ARG A 118 -23.40 2.63 -9.47
N LEU A 119 -22.28 2.33 -10.12
CA LEU A 119 -20.94 2.66 -9.63
C LEU A 119 -20.35 3.89 -10.33
N HIS A 120 -20.00 4.91 -9.55
CA HIS A 120 -19.18 6.04 -9.99
C HIS A 120 -17.76 5.86 -9.46
N VAL A 121 -16.77 5.82 -10.36
CA VAL A 121 -15.35 5.77 -10.00
C VAL A 121 -14.66 7.05 -10.46
N GLU A 122 -13.89 7.67 -9.59
CA GLU A 122 -13.11 8.88 -9.89
C GLU A 122 -11.78 8.88 -9.15
N GLU A 123 -10.88 9.77 -9.57
CA GLU A 123 -9.61 10.03 -8.91
C GLU A 123 -9.50 11.54 -8.68
N MET A 124 -9.08 11.95 -7.48
CA MET A 124 -8.82 13.36 -7.15
C MET A 124 -7.76 13.50 -6.06
N GLU A 125 -7.28 14.73 -5.84
CA GLU A 125 -6.37 15.00 -4.74
C GLU A 125 -7.10 15.04 -3.39
N LEU A 126 -6.37 14.75 -2.31
CA LEU A 126 -6.95 14.73 -0.97
C LEU A 126 -7.57 16.09 -0.57
N GLN A 127 -6.95 17.19 -1.00
CA GLN A 127 -7.43 18.55 -0.73
C GLN A 127 -8.71 18.88 -1.52
N ASP A 128 -8.84 18.37 -2.74
CA ASP A 128 -10.04 18.52 -3.56
C ASP A 128 -11.21 17.76 -2.93
N LEU A 129 -10.96 16.55 -2.41
CA LEU A 129 -11.97 15.78 -1.68
C LEU A 129 -12.48 16.57 -0.45
N ALA A 130 -11.58 17.06 0.39
CA ALA A 130 -11.96 17.84 1.56
C ALA A 130 -12.79 19.09 1.18
N SER A 131 -12.44 19.74 0.07
CA SER A 131 -13.15 20.93 -0.43
C SER A 131 -14.53 20.60 -1.01
N GLU A 132 -14.65 19.50 -1.76
CA GLU A 132 -15.93 19.02 -2.31
C GLU A 132 -16.90 18.69 -1.18
N MET A 133 -16.44 17.96 -0.16
CA MET A 133 -17.27 17.55 0.98
C MET A 133 -17.74 18.76 1.79
N LYS A 134 -16.85 19.71 2.10
CA LYS A 134 -17.23 20.97 2.77
C LYS A 134 -18.26 21.77 1.96
N ARG A 135 -18.14 21.77 0.62
CA ARG A 135 -19.10 22.47 -0.25
C ARG A 135 -20.45 21.78 -0.31
N LYS A 136 -20.49 20.44 -0.31
CA LYS A 136 -21.75 19.66 -0.24
C LYS A 136 -22.49 19.95 1.06
N THR A 137 -21.80 19.98 2.20
CA THR A 137 -22.37 20.34 3.50
C THR A 137 -23.03 21.72 3.47
N LYS A 138 -22.33 22.74 2.97
CA LYS A 138 -22.86 24.12 2.89
C LYS A 138 -24.11 24.28 2.01
N ARG A 139 -24.28 23.42 1.01
CA ARG A 139 -25.40 23.48 0.06
C ARG A 139 -26.63 22.69 0.51
N GLY A 140 -26.61 22.12 1.73
CA GLY A 140 -27.68 21.25 2.21
C GLY A 140 -27.80 19.95 1.39
N GLY A 141 -26.67 19.46 0.85
CA GLY A 141 -26.62 18.25 0.04
C GLY A 141 -27.13 17.01 0.80
N LYS A 142 -27.55 15.99 0.04
CA LYS A 142 -27.99 14.69 0.60
C LYS A 142 -26.85 14.08 1.43
N ARG A 143 -27.20 13.56 2.61
CA ARG A 143 -26.26 12.87 3.51
C ARG A 143 -25.70 11.63 2.83
N GLU A 144 -24.38 11.46 2.87
CA GLU A 144 -23.68 10.29 2.35
C GLU A 144 -23.02 9.58 3.54
N TRP A 145 -23.11 8.24 3.59
CA TRP A 145 -22.33 7.45 4.53
C TRP A 145 -20.94 7.21 3.93
N LEU A 146 -19.90 7.48 4.70
CA LEU A 146 -18.52 7.51 4.20
C LEU A 146 -17.70 6.33 4.74
N ALA A 147 -16.97 5.66 3.87
CA ALA A 147 -15.93 4.73 4.25
C ALA A 147 -14.59 5.24 3.74
N PHE A 148 -13.65 5.49 4.65
CA PHE A 148 -12.26 5.75 4.31
C PHE A 148 -11.47 4.46 4.48
N ASN A 149 -10.88 3.98 3.39
CA ASN A 149 -10.05 2.77 3.40
C ASN A 149 -8.60 3.10 3.08
N CYS A 150 -7.69 2.76 3.98
CA CYS A 150 -6.26 3.01 3.85
C CYS A 150 -5.48 1.70 4.00
N MET A 151 -4.92 1.21 2.90
CA MET A 151 -4.01 0.06 2.90
C MET A 151 -2.58 0.58 2.78
N TRP A 152 -1.74 0.35 3.80
CA TRP A 152 -0.42 0.94 3.87
C TRP A 152 0.68 -0.10 4.10
N ALA A 153 1.78 0.04 3.37
CA ALA A 153 2.99 -0.78 3.49
C ALA A 153 2.78 -2.30 3.38
N LEU A 154 1.66 -2.76 2.83
CA LEU A 154 1.46 -4.18 2.50
C LEU A 154 2.26 -4.51 1.24
N PRO A 155 2.98 -5.66 1.18
CA PRO A 155 3.89 -5.95 0.06
C PRO A 155 3.24 -5.89 -1.33
N HIS A 156 1.99 -6.35 -1.47
CA HIS A 156 1.24 -6.32 -2.73
C HIS A 156 0.99 -4.90 -3.29
N MET A 157 1.15 -3.86 -2.48
CA MET A 157 1.01 -2.48 -2.94
C MET A 157 2.17 -2.06 -3.85
N GLY A 158 3.28 -2.81 -3.86
CA GLY A 158 4.46 -2.59 -4.71
C GLY A 158 5.21 -1.29 -4.45
N LYS A 159 4.71 -0.44 -3.54
CA LYS A 159 5.36 0.77 -3.07
C LYS A 159 4.86 1.14 -1.70
N ARG A 160 5.76 1.73 -0.91
CA ARG A 160 5.44 2.29 0.39
C ARG A 160 5.25 3.80 0.27
N ARG A 161 4.07 4.30 0.69
CA ARG A 161 3.83 5.74 0.89
C ARG A 161 4.50 6.20 2.19
N SER A 162 4.84 7.49 2.28
CA SER A 162 5.39 8.03 3.53
C SER A 162 4.34 8.00 4.63
N ARG A 163 4.76 7.82 5.91
CA ARG A 163 3.83 7.86 7.04
C ARG A 163 3.13 9.21 7.15
N ARG A 164 3.81 10.30 6.77
CA ARG A 164 3.23 11.65 6.70
C ARG A 164 1.97 11.71 5.85
N GLN A 165 2.01 11.16 4.63
CA GLN A 165 0.86 11.16 3.71
C GLN A 165 -0.32 10.33 4.26
N VAL A 166 -0.03 9.20 4.93
CA VAL A 166 -1.06 8.39 5.59
C VAL A 166 -1.69 9.14 6.75
N MET A 167 -0.89 9.79 7.60
CA MET A 167 -1.38 10.61 8.70
C MET A 167 -2.23 11.78 8.20
N GLU A 168 -1.84 12.42 7.10
CA GLU A 168 -2.64 13.48 6.47
C GLU A 168 -4.00 12.94 5.98
N PHE A 169 -4.01 11.79 5.32
CA PHE A 169 -5.24 11.12 4.90
C PHE A 169 -6.16 10.79 6.09
N LEU A 170 -5.61 10.19 7.15
CA LEU A 170 -6.38 9.80 8.33
C LEU A 170 -6.88 11.02 9.12
N ALA A 171 -6.12 12.11 9.17
CA ALA A 171 -6.54 13.37 9.77
C ALA A 171 -7.73 13.99 9.00
N VAL A 172 -7.64 14.05 7.66
CA VAL A 172 -8.75 14.52 6.82
C VAL A 172 -9.99 13.63 6.97
N ALA A 173 -9.81 12.31 7.00
CA ALA A 173 -10.90 11.38 7.24
C ALA A 173 -11.59 11.64 8.59
N LYS A 174 -10.79 11.81 9.66
CA LYS A 174 -11.30 12.13 11.00
C LYS A 174 -12.09 13.44 11.00
N ASP A 175 -11.53 14.51 10.43
CA ASP A 175 -12.18 15.82 10.39
C ASP A 175 -13.52 15.76 9.64
N LEU A 176 -13.58 15.02 8.53
CA LEU A 176 -14.80 14.86 7.73
C LEU A 176 -15.87 14.01 8.44
N LEU A 177 -15.47 13.08 9.30
CA LEU A 177 -16.40 12.27 10.10
C LEU A 177 -16.83 12.97 11.40
N ALA A 178 -15.98 13.83 11.96
CA ALA A 178 -16.27 14.59 13.19
C ALA A 178 -17.09 15.86 12.94
N ASP A 179 -17.18 16.33 11.69
CA ASP A 179 -17.94 17.54 11.32
C ASP A 179 -19.44 17.34 11.58
N SER A 180 -19.91 17.87 12.71
CA SER A 180 -21.30 17.84 13.15
C SER A 180 -22.26 18.56 12.20
N ALA A 181 -21.76 19.51 11.40
CA ALA A 181 -22.55 20.17 10.37
C ALA A 181 -22.80 19.26 9.16
N SER A 182 -21.89 18.33 8.89
CA SER A 182 -22.03 17.33 7.84
C SER A 182 -22.95 16.18 8.24
N ASN A 183 -22.99 15.85 9.54
CA ASN A 183 -23.72 14.71 10.12
C ASN A 183 -23.44 13.38 9.36
N ASN A 184 -22.29 13.31 8.69
CA ASN A 184 -21.84 12.14 7.96
C ASN A 184 -21.43 11.09 8.97
N ARG A 185 -22.10 9.94 8.93
CA ARG A 185 -21.63 8.74 9.64
C ARG A 185 -20.67 7.98 8.73
N GLY A 186 -19.75 7.27 9.33
CA GLY A 186 -18.78 6.53 8.55
C GLY A 186 -17.82 5.72 9.39
N ILE A 187 -16.87 5.11 8.69
CA ILE A 187 -15.82 4.28 9.26
C ILE A 187 -14.50 4.60 8.59
N VAL A 188 -13.41 4.46 9.35
CA VAL A 188 -12.05 4.42 8.82
C VAL A 188 -11.52 3.00 8.99
N THR A 189 -11.00 2.43 7.92
CA THR A 189 -10.30 1.14 7.94
C THR A 189 -8.84 1.36 7.57
N LEU A 190 -7.94 0.77 8.36
CA LEU A 190 -6.49 0.88 8.18
C LEU A 190 -5.86 -0.51 8.18
N GLY A 191 -5.31 -0.91 7.03
CA GLY A 191 -4.45 -2.08 6.91
C GLY A 191 -2.99 -1.68 7.06
N ASP A 192 -2.40 -1.85 8.24
CA ASP A 192 -0.99 -1.54 8.52
C ASP A 192 -0.07 -2.76 8.25
N GLY A 193 0.65 -2.74 7.13
CA GLY A 193 1.68 -3.72 6.78
C GLY A 193 3.09 -3.38 7.29
N GLY A 194 3.27 -2.23 7.97
CA GLY A 194 4.57 -1.81 8.48
C GLY A 194 5.01 -2.54 9.74
N ASP A 195 4.08 -3.22 10.43
CA ASP A 195 4.28 -3.95 11.70
C ASP A 195 5.15 -3.14 12.65
N CYS A 196 4.66 -1.94 12.99
CA CYS A 196 5.40 -1.08 13.91
C CYS A 196 5.42 -1.65 15.34
N GLN A 197 4.43 -2.44 15.74
CA GLN A 197 4.38 -2.97 17.10
C GLN A 197 5.62 -3.81 17.43
N THR A 198 6.02 -4.70 16.52
CA THR A 198 7.25 -5.49 16.69
C THR A 198 8.49 -4.59 16.66
N LEU A 199 8.55 -3.63 15.73
CA LEU A 199 9.72 -2.77 15.54
C LEU A 199 9.92 -1.71 16.64
N LYS A 200 8.87 -1.35 17.39
CA LYS A 200 8.94 -0.43 18.55
C LYS A 200 9.75 -0.99 19.71
N ASN A 201 9.81 -2.32 19.82
CA ASN A 201 10.45 -2.99 20.96
C ASN A 201 11.97 -3.17 20.78
N CYS A 202 12.54 -2.72 19.66
CA CYS A 202 13.96 -2.84 19.37
C CYS A 202 14.82 -1.89 20.24
N HIS A 203 15.91 -2.40 20.81
CA HIS A 203 16.81 -1.65 21.71
C HIS A 203 17.83 -0.76 20.98
N GLY A 204 17.82 -0.74 19.65
CA GLY A 204 18.73 0.03 18.83
C GLY A 204 18.66 -0.37 17.35
N PHE A 205 19.45 0.32 16.52
CA PHE A 205 19.44 0.11 15.07
C PHE A 205 19.78 -1.33 14.68
N GLY A 206 20.74 -1.99 15.37
CA GLY A 206 21.10 -3.38 15.09
C GLY A 206 19.92 -4.34 15.23
N SER A 207 19.29 -4.37 16.40
CA SER A 207 18.09 -5.20 16.66
C SER A 207 16.92 -4.86 15.74
N PHE A 208 16.76 -3.58 15.38
CA PHE A 208 15.75 -3.14 14.41
C PHE A 208 16.06 -3.70 13.02
N PHE A 209 17.30 -3.57 12.57
CA PHE A 209 17.73 -3.99 11.25
C PHE A 209 17.59 -5.50 11.08
N GLU A 210 17.99 -6.28 12.08
CA GLU A 210 17.82 -7.74 12.10
C GLU A 210 16.33 -8.11 12.01
N SER A 211 15.49 -7.61 12.92
CA SER A 211 14.04 -7.89 12.93
C SER A 211 13.35 -7.45 11.63
N TYR A 212 13.76 -6.32 11.07
CA TYR A 212 13.23 -5.79 9.81
C TYR A 212 13.61 -6.69 8.64
N MET A 213 14.87 -7.13 8.57
CA MET A 213 15.37 -8.00 7.51
C MET A 213 14.79 -9.42 7.59
N GLU A 214 14.63 -9.99 8.78
CA GLU A 214 14.00 -11.30 8.99
C GLU A 214 12.61 -11.38 8.34
N ARG A 215 11.81 -10.31 8.42
CA ARG A 215 10.49 -10.24 7.78
C ARG A 215 10.58 -10.46 6.26
N TYR A 216 11.49 -9.76 5.59
CA TYR A 216 11.62 -9.85 4.14
C TYR A 216 12.39 -11.09 3.70
N GLN A 217 13.26 -11.61 4.57
CA GLN A 217 13.85 -12.93 4.40
C GLN A 217 12.76 -14.00 4.32
N ALA A 218 11.85 -14.04 5.30
CA ALA A 218 10.73 -14.99 5.30
C ALA A 218 9.83 -14.84 4.06
N LEU A 219 9.64 -13.60 3.59
CA LEU A 219 8.87 -13.35 2.37
C LEU A 219 9.61 -13.85 1.11
N LEU A 220 10.93 -13.66 1.01
CA LEU A 220 11.76 -14.19 -0.08
C LEU A 220 11.78 -15.73 -0.09
N GLU A 221 11.87 -16.35 1.08
CA GLU A 221 11.79 -17.81 1.25
C GLU A 221 10.43 -18.33 0.77
N SER A 222 9.35 -17.65 1.17
CA SER A 222 8.00 -18.01 0.75
C SER A 222 7.78 -17.80 -0.75
N ILE A 223 8.34 -16.74 -1.36
CA ILE A 223 8.35 -16.60 -2.82
C ILE A 223 9.09 -17.81 -3.43
N GLU A 224 10.32 -18.09 -3.02
CA GLU A 224 11.13 -19.15 -3.62
C GLU A 224 10.46 -20.52 -3.58
N LEU A 225 9.78 -20.86 -2.48
CA LEU A 225 9.03 -22.12 -2.36
C LEU A 225 7.89 -22.27 -3.38
N ASN A 226 7.34 -21.16 -3.89
CA ASN A 226 6.25 -21.15 -4.84
C ASN A 226 6.71 -21.06 -6.30
N PHE A 227 8.01 -20.85 -6.56
CA PHE A 227 8.56 -20.75 -7.91
C PHE A 227 9.46 -21.95 -8.24
N PRO A 228 9.10 -22.76 -9.25
CA PRO A 228 10.01 -23.75 -9.81
C PRO A 228 11.33 -23.11 -10.26
N VAL A 229 12.45 -23.84 -10.11
CA VAL A 229 13.81 -23.38 -10.50
C VAL A 229 13.90 -22.91 -11.97
N ARG A 230 13.02 -23.38 -12.86
CA ARG A 230 12.97 -22.94 -14.26
C ARG A 230 12.32 -21.57 -14.49
N LEU A 231 11.67 -20.99 -13.47
CA LEU A 231 10.95 -19.72 -13.53
C LEU A 231 11.68 -18.61 -12.77
N VAL A 232 13.01 -18.58 -12.87
CA VAL A 232 13.86 -17.60 -12.17
C VAL A 232 13.51 -16.16 -12.56
N GLU A 233 13.18 -15.88 -13.82
CA GLU A 233 12.81 -14.53 -14.27
C GLU A 233 11.48 -14.05 -13.67
N ALA A 234 10.52 -14.96 -13.49
CA ALA A 234 9.23 -14.64 -12.87
C ALA A 234 9.40 -14.39 -11.38
N ARG A 235 10.21 -15.23 -10.70
CA ARG A 235 10.63 -15.02 -9.31
C ARG A 235 11.32 -13.66 -9.13
N LEU A 236 12.33 -13.38 -9.95
CA LEU A 236 13.05 -12.11 -9.93
C LEU A 236 12.11 -10.91 -10.12
N SER A 237 11.15 -11.02 -11.03
CA SER A 237 10.14 -9.98 -11.26
C SER A 237 9.27 -9.76 -10.03
N MET A 238 8.81 -10.84 -9.37
CA MET A 238 8.05 -10.78 -8.12
C MET A 238 8.84 -10.05 -7.02
N GLU A 239 10.12 -10.39 -6.87
CA GLU A 239 10.99 -9.79 -5.86
C GLU A 239 11.30 -8.33 -6.13
N CYS A 240 11.60 -7.98 -7.38
CA CYS A 240 11.83 -6.61 -7.80
C CYS A 240 10.60 -5.71 -7.57
N LEU A 241 9.39 -6.23 -7.75
CA LEU A 241 8.16 -5.45 -7.59
C LEU A 241 7.67 -5.34 -6.15
N PHE A 242 7.78 -6.42 -5.36
CA PHE A 242 7.11 -6.51 -4.06
C PHE A 242 8.07 -6.60 -2.86
N ILE A 243 9.37 -6.82 -3.07
CA ILE A 243 10.38 -6.88 -2.00
C ILE A 243 11.30 -5.67 -2.07
N ALA A 244 11.94 -5.43 -3.23
CA ALA A 244 12.95 -4.38 -3.38
C ALA A 244 12.51 -2.98 -2.91
N PRO A 245 11.25 -2.53 -3.13
CA PRO A 245 10.79 -1.22 -2.63
C PRO A 245 10.84 -1.08 -1.10
N TYR A 246 10.78 -2.20 -0.39
CA TYR A 246 10.69 -2.23 1.06
C TYR A 246 12.03 -2.45 1.75
N VAL A 247 12.97 -3.15 1.10
CA VAL A 247 14.27 -3.49 1.72
C VAL A 247 15.40 -2.54 1.35
N SER A 248 15.17 -1.59 0.44
CA SER A 248 16.19 -0.62 0.04
C SER A 248 16.79 0.08 1.27
N SER A 249 18.09 0.35 1.26
CA SER A 249 18.75 0.98 2.40
C SER A 249 18.17 2.35 2.75
N VAL A 250 17.60 3.07 1.76
CA VAL A 250 16.88 4.33 2.01
C VAL A 250 15.59 4.05 2.77
N THR A 251 14.78 3.08 2.32
CA THR A 251 13.53 2.70 2.97
C THR A 251 13.77 2.22 4.40
N VAL A 252 14.80 1.40 4.62
CA VAL A 252 15.17 0.89 5.96
C VAL A 252 15.54 2.04 6.90
N MET A 253 16.38 2.98 6.45
CA MET A 253 16.80 4.13 7.27
C MET A 253 15.64 5.08 7.57
N GLN A 254 14.82 5.40 6.57
CA GLN A 254 13.61 6.21 6.79
C GLN A 254 12.66 5.55 7.79
N THR A 255 12.48 4.23 7.70
CA THR A 255 11.64 3.48 8.65
C THR A 255 12.18 3.59 10.08
N TRP A 256 13.50 3.48 10.24
CA TRP A 256 14.16 3.60 11.53
C TRP A 256 13.98 5.00 12.13
N GLU A 257 14.21 6.05 11.35
CA GLU A 257 14.00 7.44 11.78
C GLU A 257 12.57 7.68 12.23
N GLU A 258 11.59 7.26 11.41
CA GLU A 258 10.17 7.36 11.74
C GLU A 258 9.81 6.64 13.05
N ILE A 259 10.42 5.48 13.34
CA ILE A 259 10.22 4.75 14.61
C ILE A 259 10.81 5.52 15.78
N LYS A 260 12.04 6.04 15.65
CA LYS A 260 12.70 6.83 16.70
C LYS A 260 11.93 8.09 17.06
N GLU A 261 11.30 8.72 16.08
CA GLU A 261 10.47 9.91 16.26
C GLU A 261 9.10 9.60 16.89
N GLY A 262 8.79 8.33 17.16
CA GLY A 262 7.50 7.91 17.73
C GLY A 262 6.33 8.02 16.74
N SER A 263 6.61 8.26 15.45
CA SER A 263 5.61 8.54 14.41
C SER A 263 4.85 7.31 13.90
N CYS A 264 5.07 6.14 14.50
CA CYS A 264 4.64 4.88 13.91
C CYS A 264 3.34 4.30 14.50
N ASP A 265 2.67 5.04 15.39
CA ASP A 265 1.34 4.72 15.87
C ASP A 265 0.30 5.62 15.19
N PHE A 266 -0.29 5.13 14.09
CA PHE A 266 -1.29 5.90 13.34
C PHE A 266 -2.53 6.22 14.20
N MET A 267 -2.91 5.32 15.10
CA MET A 267 -4.18 5.40 15.81
C MET A 267 -4.08 6.20 17.11
N LYS A 268 -2.98 6.04 17.87
CA LYS A 268 -2.79 6.73 19.16
C LYS A 268 -2.75 8.25 19.02
N GLY A 269 -2.25 8.78 17.91
CA GLY A 269 -2.23 10.23 17.64
C GLY A 269 -3.59 10.82 17.23
N LEU A 270 -4.49 9.97 16.71
CA LEU A 270 -5.75 10.41 16.12
C LEU A 270 -6.96 10.07 17.00
N GLY A 271 -6.82 9.30 18.07
CA GLY A 271 -7.89 9.05 19.04
C GLY A 271 -9.09 8.31 18.45
N PHE A 272 -8.85 7.47 17.44
CA PHE A 272 -9.85 6.51 16.99
C PHE A 272 -10.05 5.44 18.08
N GLU A 273 -11.29 5.10 18.39
CA GLU A 273 -11.62 3.93 19.20
C GLU A 273 -11.46 2.67 18.31
N GLY A 274 -10.72 1.69 18.82
CA GLY A 274 -10.43 0.42 18.12
C GLY A 274 -11.43 -0.67 18.45
#